data_AF-A0A3A2ZKS6-F1
#
_entry.id   AF-A0A3A2ZKS6-F1
#
_cell.length_a   1.000
_cell.length_b   1.000
_cell.length_c   1.000
_cell.angle_alpha   90.00
_cell.angle_beta   90.00
_cell.angle_gamma   90.00
#
_symmetry.space_group_name_H-M   'P 1'
#
loop_
_entity.id
_entity.type
_entity.pdbx_description
1 polymer ?
#
loop_
_entity_poly.entity_id
_entity_poly.type
_entity_poly.pdbx_seq_one_letter_code
_entity_poly.pdbx_strand_id
1 'polypeptide(L)'
;MEVQVSDESQEVDDQITYLYKSATPASIVGRSDKSFGTICAAINGINQAIVSRANELVTLSARGENLIAACAVLSKEETQVLEEAVRSPCFKVSVTAEQIS
;
A
#
# COMPACT_ATOMS: atom_id res chain seq x y z
N MET A 1 13.30 13.22 -14.27
CA MET A 1 11.87 13.58 -14.40
C MET A 1 11.55 14.44 -13.20
N GLU A 2 11.18 15.70 -13.44
CA GLU A 2 10.80 16.64 -12.38
C GLU A 2 9.29 16.78 -12.41
N VAL A 3 8.63 16.75 -11.25
CA VAL A 3 7.17 16.88 -11.14
C VAL A 3 6.91 18.01 -10.15
N GLN A 4 6.24 19.06 -10.59
CA GLN A 4 5.71 20.10 -9.71
C GLN A 4 4.27 19.73 -9.32
N VAL A 5 3.97 19.87 -8.03
CA VAL A 5 2.63 19.69 -7.46
C VAL A 5 2.26 21.01 -6.78
N SER A 6 1.11 21.57 -7.16
CA SER A 6 0.53 22.73 -6.49
C SER A 6 -0.43 22.23 -5.41
N ASP A 7 -0.16 22.56 -4.15
CA ASP A 7 -0.98 22.12 -2.99
C ASP A 7 -2.30 22.92 -2.86
N GLU A 8 -2.42 24.02 -3.62
CA GLU A 8 -3.46 25.05 -3.50
C GLU A 8 -4.64 24.87 -4.48
N SER A 9 -4.83 23.68 -5.05
CA SER A 9 -5.82 23.45 -6.12
C SER A 9 -6.90 22.46 -5.67
N GLN A 10 -8.09 22.99 -5.37
CA GLN A 10 -9.29 22.25 -4.96
C GLN A 10 -9.90 21.35 -6.06
N GLU A 11 -9.34 21.38 -7.27
CA GLU A 11 -9.82 20.59 -8.42
C GLU A 11 -8.80 19.49 -8.75
N VAL A 12 -9.29 18.26 -8.87
CA VAL A 12 -8.50 17.02 -8.96
C VAL A 12 -7.74 16.91 -10.29
N ASP A 13 -8.16 17.65 -11.31
CA ASP A 13 -7.68 17.55 -12.69
C ASP A 13 -6.35 18.32 -12.93
N ASP A 14 -6.01 19.31 -12.10
CA ASP A 14 -4.88 20.23 -12.31
C ASP A 14 -3.60 19.88 -11.51
N GLN A 15 -3.54 18.72 -10.86
CA GLN A 15 -2.50 18.44 -9.84
C GLN A 15 -1.18 17.84 -10.35
N ILE A 16 -1.08 17.37 -11.61
CA ILE A 16 0.16 16.76 -12.13
C ILE A 16 0.58 17.39 -13.46
N THR A 17 1.59 18.27 -13.41
CA THR A 17 2.27 18.76 -14.62
C THR A 17 3.51 17.91 -14.93
N TYR A 18 3.51 17.23 -16.07
CA TYR A 18 4.65 16.45 -16.56
C TYR A 18 5.72 17.34 -17.17
N LEU A 19 6.79 17.65 -16.43
CA LEU A 19 7.92 18.41 -16.95
C LEU A 19 8.89 17.48 -17.70
N TYR A 20 8.80 17.49 -19.03
CA TYR A 20 9.80 16.89 -19.92
C TYR A 20 11.04 17.79 -19.99
N LYS A 21 11.84 17.85 -18.92
CA LYS A 21 13.16 18.50 -18.98
C LYS A 21 14.12 17.60 -19.74
N SER A 22 14.72 18.12 -20.82
CA SER A 22 15.82 17.46 -21.51
C SER A 22 17.00 17.37 -20.55
N ALA A 23 17.30 16.13 -20.14
CA ALA A 23 18.36 15.78 -19.22
C ALA A 23 19.73 16.15 -19.79
N THR A 24 20.20 17.39 -19.56
CA THR A 24 21.63 17.68 -19.69
C THR A 24 22.34 17.16 -18.43
N PRO A 25 23.53 16.56 -18.55
CA PRO A 25 24.16 15.76 -17.49
C PRO A 25 24.53 16.54 -16.21
N ALA A 26 24.41 17.87 -16.23
CA ALA A 26 24.66 18.72 -15.07
C ALA A 26 23.44 18.95 -14.16
N SER A 27 22.23 18.54 -14.56
CA SER A 27 20.96 18.89 -13.89
C SER A 27 20.03 17.70 -13.67
N ILE A 28 20.53 16.55 -13.21
CA ILE A 28 19.69 15.54 -12.56
C ILE A 28 20.36 15.06 -11.27
N VAL A 29 20.29 15.90 -10.24
CA VAL A 29 20.46 15.46 -8.86
C VAL A 29 19.05 15.37 -8.30
N GLY A 30 18.48 14.16 -8.28
CA GLY A 30 17.18 13.93 -7.65
C GLY A 30 16.32 12.94 -8.42
N ARG A 31 16.30 11.69 -7.95
CA ARG A 31 15.16 10.81 -8.17
C ARG A 31 14.09 11.27 -7.19
N SER A 32 12.89 11.60 -7.67
CA SER A 32 11.76 11.83 -6.77
C SER A 32 11.57 10.56 -5.93
N ASP A 33 11.69 10.69 -4.61
CA ASP A 33 11.39 9.68 -3.61
C ASP A 33 9.88 9.53 -3.39
N LYS A 34 9.10 10.53 -3.82
CA LYS A 34 7.64 10.49 -3.83
C LYS A 34 7.10 9.70 -5.03
N SER A 35 6.22 8.74 -4.74
CA SER A 35 5.41 8.03 -5.73
C SER A 35 4.13 8.83 -6.04
N PHE A 36 3.96 9.28 -7.28
CA PHE A 36 2.75 10.01 -7.72
C PHE A 36 1.60 9.08 -8.16
N GLY A 37 1.78 7.76 -8.07
CA GLY A 37 0.80 6.77 -8.51
C GLY A 37 -0.53 6.86 -7.75
N THR A 38 -0.53 7.26 -6.48
CA THR A 38 -1.75 7.44 -5.68
C THR A 38 -2.59 8.62 -6.17
N ILE A 39 -1.95 9.69 -6.65
CA ILE A 39 -2.64 10.84 -7.25
C ILE A 39 -3.25 10.42 -8.60
N CYS A 40 -2.50 9.68 -9.44
CA CYS A 40 -3.05 9.13 -10.68
C CYS A 40 -4.26 8.21 -10.40
N ALA A 41 -4.20 7.37 -9.36
CA ALA A 41 -5.32 6.51 -8.97
C ALA A 41 -6.56 7.33 -8.59
N ALA A 42 -6.39 8.40 -7.81
CA ALA A 42 -7.49 9.29 -7.44
C ALA A 42 -8.15 9.95 -8.67
N ILE A 43 -7.35 10.47 -9.60
CA ILE A 43 -7.83 11.08 -10.87
C ILE A 43 -8.66 10.07 -11.68
N ASN A 44 -8.26 8.81 -11.70
CA ASN A 44 -8.98 7.75 -12.43
C ASN A 44 -10.23 7.23 -11.68
N GLY A 45 -10.65 7.89 -10.60
CA GLY A 45 -11.87 7.55 -9.86
C GLY A 45 -11.72 6.34 -8.94
N ILE A 46 -10.49 5.96 -8.56
CA ILE A 46 -10.29 4.97 -7.51
C ILE A 46 -10.80 5.53 -6.18
N ASN A 47 -11.49 4.67 -5.42
CA ASN A 47 -12.09 5.05 -4.14
C ASN A 47 -11.06 5.72 -3.20
N GLN A 48 -11.43 6.89 -2.66
CA GLN A 48 -10.57 7.70 -1.80
C GLN A 48 -10.07 6.94 -0.55
N ALA A 49 -10.86 6.00 -0.01
CA ALA A 49 -10.42 5.16 1.10
C ALA A 49 -9.22 4.29 0.73
N ILE A 50 -9.17 3.79 -0.51
CA ILE A 50 -8.05 3.00 -1.03
C ILE A 50 -6.83 3.89 -1.26
N VAL A 51 -7.04 5.08 -1.84
CA VAL A 51 -5.96 6.06 -2.07
C VAL A 51 -5.34 6.51 -0.74
N SER A 52 -6.17 6.81 0.26
CA SER A 52 -5.71 7.21 1.61
C SER A 52 -4.89 6.11 2.26
N ARG A 53 -5.39 4.87 2.26
CA ARG A 53 -4.67 3.72 2.81
C ARG A 53 -3.34 3.48 2.08
N ALA A 54 -3.31 3.65 0.77
CA ALA A 54 -2.06 3.55 0.00
C ALA A 54 -1.04 4.62 0.42
N ASN A 55 -1.46 5.87 0.63
CA ASN A 55 -0.57 6.95 1.11
C ASN A 55 -0.03 6.67 2.52
N GLU A 56 -0.85 6.10 3.42
CA GLU A 56 -0.38 5.65 4.74
C GLU A 56 0.70 4.57 4.60
N LEU A 57 0.49 3.55 3.77
CA LEU A 57 1.46 2.48 3.55
C LEU A 57 2.77 3.00 2.94
N VAL A 58 2.71 3.96 2.01
CA VAL A 58 3.91 4.62 1.47
C VAL A 58 4.68 5.34 2.57
N THR A 59 3.97 6.02 3.47
CA THR A 59 4.59 6.72 4.62
C THR A 59 5.26 5.74 5.58
N LEU A 60 4.60 4.63 5.90
CA LEU A 60 5.15 3.56 6.74
C LEU A 60 6.39 2.93 6.10
N SER A 61 6.33 2.68 4.78
CA SER A 61 7.45 2.13 4.01
C SER A 61 8.66 3.06 4.01
N ALA A 62 8.44 4.37 3.82
CA ALA A 62 9.50 5.38 3.83
C ALA A 62 10.20 5.49 5.20
N ARG A 63 9.50 5.18 6.29
CA ARG A 63 10.05 5.12 7.65
C ARG A 63 10.72 3.79 7.99
N GLY A 64 10.63 2.79 7.10
CA GLY A 64 11.15 1.44 7.34
C GLY A 64 10.29 0.60 8.28
N GLU A 65 9.01 0.94 8.43
CA GLU A 65 8.06 0.21 9.27
C GLU A 65 7.57 -1.10 8.61
N ASN A 66 7.10 -2.05 9.42
CA ASN A 66 6.68 -3.36 8.92
C ASN A 66 5.28 -3.31 8.29
N LEU A 67 5.25 -3.25 6.96
CA LEU A 67 4.01 -3.24 6.18
C LEU A 67 3.16 -4.51 6.35
N ILE A 68 3.79 -5.66 6.63
CA ILE A 68 3.04 -6.91 6.86
C ILE A 68 2.18 -6.76 8.11
N ALA A 69 2.74 -6.19 9.18
CA ALA A 69 2.00 -5.94 10.41
C ALA A 69 0.85 -4.94 10.19
N ALA A 70 1.08 -3.87 9.42
CA ALA A 70 0.04 -2.89 9.07
C ALA A 70 -1.09 -3.50 8.22
N CYS A 71 -0.78 -4.46 7.35
CA CYS A 71 -1.77 -5.16 6.53
C CYS A 71 -2.49 -6.29 7.26
N ALA A 72 -1.89 -6.86 8.30
CA ALA A 72 -2.44 -7.98 9.06
C ALA A 72 -3.38 -7.57 10.21
N VAL A 73 -3.71 -6.28 10.32
CA VAL A 73 -4.68 -5.80 11.32
C VAL A 73 -6.07 -6.35 10.97
N LEU A 74 -6.58 -7.21 11.84
CA LEU A 74 -7.92 -7.79 11.74
C LEU A 74 -8.94 -6.93 12.48
N SER A 75 -10.17 -6.91 11.99
CA SER A 75 -11.30 -6.41 12.76
C SER A 75 -11.58 -7.30 13.99
N LYS A 76 -12.39 -6.80 14.94
CA LYS A 76 -12.73 -7.57 16.14
C LYS A 76 -13.50 -8.84 15.79
N GLU A 77 -14.36 -8.73 14.79
CA GLU A 77 -15.19 -9.80 14.26
C GLU A 77 -14.31 -10.87 13.61
N GLU A 78 -13.36 -10.47 12.75
CA GLU A 78 -12.40 -11.40 12.13
C GLU A 78 -11.49 -12.06 13.18
N THR A 79 -11.09 -11.32 14.22
CA THR A 79 -10.30 -11.87 15.32
C THR A 79 -11.08 -12.94 16.08
N GLN A 80 -12.36 -12.70 16.35
CA GLN A 80 -13.22 -13.67 17.03
C GLN A 80 -13.43 -14.94 16.20
N VAL A 81 -13.65 -14.81 14.88
CA VAL A 81 -13.76 -15.94 13.96
C VAL A 81 -12.46 -16.73 13.92
N LEU A 82 -11.31 -16.05 13.88
CA LEU A 82 -10.00 -16.70 13.92
C LEU A 82 -9.80 -17.47 15.23
N GLU A 83 -10.14 -16.89 16.39
CA GLU A 83 -10.05 -17.56 17.68
C GLU A 83 -10.96 -18.79 17.76
N GLU A 84 -12.19 -18.69 17.27
CA GLU A 84 -13.13 -19.81 17.23
C GLU A 84 -12.62 -20.94 16.33
N ALA A 85 -12.07 -20.62 15.17
CA ALA A 85 -11.48 -21.59 14.26
C ALA A 85 -10.26 -22.30 14.87
N VAL A 86 -9.40 -21.57 15.59
CA VAL A 86 -8.23 -22.14 16.29
C VAL A 86 -8.65 -22.98 17.50
N ARG A 87 -9.71 -22.59 18.21
CA ARG A 87 -10.25 -23.32 19.36
C ARG A 87 -11.03 -24.57 18.94
N SER A 88 -11.66 -24.52 17.77
CA SER A 88 -12.41 -25.64 17.20
C SER A 88 -11.45 -26.78 16.84
N PRO A 89 -11.57 -27.97 17.46
CA PRO A 89 -10.61 -29.08 17.27
C PRO A 89 -10.66 -29.75 15.88
N CYS A 90 -11.31 -29.13 14.88
CA CYS A 90 -11.54 -29.71 13.56
C CYS A 90 -10.25 -29.84 12.71
N PHE A 91 -9.17 -29.12 13.04
CA PHE A 91 -7.87 -29.27 12.37
C PHE A 91 -6.90 -30.24 13.09
N LYS A 92 -7.41 -31.24 13.81
CA LYS A 92 -6.63 -32.44 14.14
C LYS A 92 -6.91 -33.55 13.13
N VAL A 93 -6.79 -33.28 11.83
CA VAL A 93 -6.85 -34.32 10.80
C VAL A 93 -5.43 -34.69 10.37
N SER A 94 -5.03 -35.87 10.85
CA SER A 94 -4.07 -36.82 10.27
C SER A 94 -2.63 -36.35 10.03
N VAL A 95 -1.81 -36.36 11.07
CA VAL A 95 -0.51 -37.05 10.99
C VAL A 95 -0.56 -38.21 11.98
N THR A 96 -1.41 -39.20 11.68
CA THR A 96 -1.31 -40.50 12.33
C THR A 96 -0.34 -41.33 11.50
N ALA A 97 0.83 -41.54 12.10
CA ALA A 97 1.65 -42.75 12.02
C ALA A 97 1.49 -43.59 10.74
N GLU A 98 2.50 -43.51 9.88
CA GLU A 98 3.33 -44.65 9.51
C GLU A 98 2.85 -46.01 10.07
N GLN A 99 1.93 -46.67 9.36
CA GLN A 99 1.82 -48.13 9.24
C GLN A 99 0.95 -48.41 8.01
N ILE A 100 1.56 -48.93 6.94
CA ILE A 100 1.17 -50.06 6.08
C ILE A 100 2.17 -50.08 4.91
N SER A 101 3.33 -50.72 5.11
CA SER A 101 3.73 -51.96 4.41
C SER A 101 5.07 -52.45 4.93
#